data_AF-A0A9Q3EU39-F1
#
_entry.id   AF-A0A9Q3EU39-F1
#
_cell.length_a   1.000
_cell.length_b   1.000
_cell.length_c   1.000
_cell.angle_alpha   90.00
_cell.angle_beta   90.00
_cell.angle_gamma   90.00
#
_symmetry.space_group_name_H-M   'P 1'
#
loop_
_entity.id
_entity.type
_entity.pdbx_description
1 polymer ?
#
loop_
_entity_poly.entity_id
_entity_poly.type
_entity_poly.pdbx_seq_one_letter_code
_entity_poly.pdbx_strand_id
1 'polypeptide(L)'
;MNTALLLWNIVISHTALFKNIISDRDPKFKYAPWTSLHILFGTKLLFYTAYHPQNDALAERMIQNLEGMIRRFCACALYFKDSDGFTHDWFTLIPASKLEYKTSAHSSTGQTPAMLEKGWNPRL
;
A
#
# COMPACT_ATOMS: atom_id res chain seq x y z
N MET A 1 3.01 20.81 -6.51
CA MET A 1 2.68 21.07 -5.08
C MET A 1 1.73 20.02 -4.51
N ASN A 2 0.62 19.70 -5.18
CA ASN A 2 -0.39 18.75 -4.69
C ASN A 2 0.12 17.32 -4.46
N THR A 3 0.99 16.78 -5.33
CA THR A 3 1.55 15.43 -5.17
C THR A 3 2.48 15.29 -3.97
N ALA A 4 3.32 16.30 -3.71
CA ALA A 4 4.20 16.32 -2.54
C ALA A 4 3.41 16.39 -1.22
N LEU A 5 2.35 17.20 -1.19
CA LEU A 5 1.43 17.27 -0.05
C LEU A 5 0.69 15.95 0.16
N LEU A 6 0.25 15.30 -0.91
CA LEU A 6 -0.42 14.00 -0.84
C LEU A 6 0.53 12.92 -0.29
N LEU A 7 1.79 12.89 -0.75
CA LEU A 7 2.80 11.97 -0.26
C LEU A 7 3.10 12.18 1.22
N TRP A 8 3.22 13.45 1.66
CA TRP A 8 3.41 13.78 3.07
C TRP A 8 2.22 13.34 3.93
N ASN A 9 1.01 13.69 3.52
CA ASN A 9 -0.21 13.48 4.29
C ASN A 9 -0.67 12.02 4.33
N ILE A 10 -0.37 11.21 3.31
CA ILE A 10 -0.88 9.84 3.19
C ILE A 10 0.19 8.81 3.53
N VAL A 11 1.44 9.02 3.10
CA VAL A 11 2.51 8.04 3.27
C VAL A 11 3.34 8.38 4.50
N ILE A 12 3.99 9.54 4.51
CA ILE A 12 4.98 9.86 5.56
C ILE A 12 4.35 9.98 6.95
N SER A 13 3.21 10.64 7.07
CA SER A 13 2.49 10.82 8.34
C SER A 13 2.01 9.50 8.97
N HIS A 14 1.72 8.47 8.17
CA HIS A 14 1.08 7.24 8.63
C HIS A 14 2.04 6.06 8.82
N THR A 15 3.19 6.03 8.13
CA THR A 15 4.17 4.93 8.19
C THR A 15 5.52 5.30 8.80
N ALA A 16 5.79 6.59 9.02
CA ALA A 16 7.11 7.13 9.35
C ALA A 16 8.15 6.99 8.22
N LEU A 17 9.33 7.59 8.41
CA LEU A 17 10.44 7.57 7.46
C LEU A 17 11.28 6.30 7.66
N PHE A 18 11.40 5.50 6.60
CA PHE A 18 12.25 4.32 6.60
C PHE A 18 13.71 4.70 6.37
N LYS A 19 14.63 3.95 7.00
CA LYS A 19 16.08 4.08 6.72
C LYS A 19 16.42 3.63 5.31
N ASN A 20 15.79 2.56 4.85
CA ASN A 20 15.96 2.00 3.51
C ASN A 20 14.59 1.70 2.92
N ILE A 21 14.38 2.02 1.64
CA ILE A 21 13.22 1.57 0.86
C ILE A 21 13.73 0.69 -0.26
N ILE A 22 13.17 -0.51 -0.32
CA ILE A 22 13.43 -1.47 -1.39
C ILE A 22 12.35 -1.28 -2.44
N SER A 23 12.75 -1.12 -3.70
CA SER A 23 11.83 -0.93 -4.81
C SER A 23 12.34 -1.60 -6.08
N ASP A 24 11.43 -1.85 -7.02
CA ASP A 24 11.75 -2.36 -8.34
C ASP A 24 12.45 -1.27 -9.20
N ARG A 25 12.74 -1.61 -10.44
CA ARG A 25 13.44 -0.70 -11.36
C ARG A 25 12.49 0.14 -12.23
N ASP A 26 11.20 0.27 -11.86
CA ASP A 26 10.26 1.15 -12.57
C ASP A 26 10.85 2.57 -12.65
N PRO A 27 10.90 3.19 -13.83
CA PRO A 27 11.40 4.55 -14.02
C PRO A 27 10.84 5.57 -13.03
N LYS A 28 9.60 5.39 -12.54
CA LYS A 28 8.97 6.26 -11.53
C LYS A 28 9.78 6.35 -10.24
N PHE A 29 10.35 5.24 -9.78
CA PHE A 29 11.17 5.20 -8.57
C PHE A 29 12.62 5.63 -8.80
N LYS A 30 13.05 5.73 -10.06
CA LYS A 30 14.36 6.28 -10.45
C LYS A 30 14.30 7.75 -10.85
N TYR A 31 13.10 8.31 -10.93
CA TYR A 31 12.90 9.68 -11.40
C TYR A 31 13.50 10.69 -10.42
N ALA A 32 14.11 11.76 -10.96
CA ALA A 32 14.91 12.69 -10.16
C ALA A 32 14.18 13.27 -8.93
N PRO A 33 12.94 13.79 -9.04
CA PRO A 33 12.15 14.24 -7.88
C PRO A 33 11.99 13.21 -6.76
N TRP A 34 11.78 11.93 -7.09
CA TRP A 34 11.65 10.87 -6.09
C TRP A 34 12.97 10.62 -5.37
N THR A 35 14.06 10.50 -6.13
CA THR A 35 15.40 10.30 -5.57
C THR A 35 15.85 11.47 -4.69
N SER A 36 15.62 12.71 -5.14
CA SER A 36 15.95 13.92 -4.38
C SER A 36 15.15 14.02 -3.08
N LEU A 37 13.87 13.65 -3.11
CA LEU A 37 13.03 13.65 -1.90
C LEU A 37 13.56 12.66 -0.85
N HIS A 38 13.91 11.45 -1.24
CA HIS A 38 14.41 10.46 -0.29
C HIS A 38 15.82 10.79 0.23
N ILE A 39 16.65 11.46 -0.58
CA ILE A 39 17.92 12.04 -0.10
C ILE A 39 17.67 13.06 1.01
N LEU A 40 16.69 13.95 0.85
CA LEU A 40 16.33 14.93 1.88
C LEU A 40 15.84 14.28 3.18
N PHE A 41 15.12 13.17 3.09
CA PHE A 41 14.67 12.41 4.25
C PHE A 41 15.77 11.53 4.88
N GLY A 42 16.95 11.42 4.27
CA GLY A 42 17.99 10.49 4.70
C GLY A 42 17.63 9.01 4.47
N THR A 43 16.65 8.74 3.60
CA THR A 43 16.22 7.38 3.23
C THR A 43 17.05 6.88 2.05
N LYS A 44 17.67 5.70 2.18
CA LYS A 44 18.37 5.05 1.07
C LYS A 44 17.40 4.28 0.18
N LEU A 45 17.38 4.59 -1.11
CA LEU A 45 16.66 3.81 -2.11
C LEU A 45 17.54 2.65 -2.59
N LEU A 46 17.04 1.42 -2.46
CA LEU A 46 17.71 0.19 -2.89
C LEU A 46 16.90 -0.43 -4.04
N PHE A 47 17.57 -0.66 -5.17
CA PHE A 47 16.95 -1.22 -6.37
C PHE A 47 17.53 -2.60 -6.68
N TYR A 48 16.78 -3.67 -6.40
CA TYR A 48 17.24 -5.02 -6.74
C TYR A 48 17.18 -5.26 -8.27
N THR A 49 17.96 -6.22 -8.74
CA THR A 49 17.83 -6.73 -10.11
C THR A 49 16.56 -7.57 -10.20
N ALA A 50 15.88 -7.50 -11.35
CA ALA A 50 14.67 -8.26 -11.64
C ALA A 50 14.82 -9.72 -11.18
N TYR A 51 13.78 -10.23 -10.50
CA TYR A 51 13.69 -11.55 -9.88
C TYR A 51 14.53 -11.74 -8.60
N HIS A 52 14.15 -11.05 -7.51
CA HIS A 52 14.47 -11.48 -6.14
C HIS A 52 13.17 -11.87 -5.40
N PRO A 53 12.69 -13.12 -5.57
CA PRO A 53 11.41 -13.61 -5.03
C PRO A 53 11.28 -13.56 -3.49
N GLN A 54 12.33 -13.19 -2.77
CA GLN A 54 12.32 -13.14 -1.31
C GLN A 54 12.00 -11.75 -0.76
N ASN A 55 12.42 -10.67 -1.44
CA ASN A 55 12.23 -9.30 -0.94
C ASN A 55 10.95 -8.66 -1.50
N ASP A 56 10.69 -8.82 -2.80
CA ASP A 56 9.47 -8.27 -3.41
C ASP A 56 8.22 -9.10 -3.11
N ALA A 57 8.36 -10.39 -2.77
CA ALA A 57 7.20 -11.26 -2.55
C ALA A 57 6.28 -10.81 -1.42
N LEU A 58 6.76 -10.09 -0.41
CA LEU A 58 5.88 -9.55 0.63
C LEU A 58 5.02 -8.41 0.10
N ALA A 59 5.63 -7.44 -0.61
CA ALA A 59 4.92 -6.33 -1.21
C ALA A 59 3.98 -6.82 -2.32
N GLU A 60 4.44 -7.73 -3.19
CA GLU A 60 3.64 -8.34 -4.26
C GLU A 60 2.43 -9.10 -3.72
N ARG A 61 2.60 -9.95 -2.69
CA ARG A 61 1.47 -10.65 -2.07
C ARG A 61 0.48 -9.69 -1.43
N MET A 62 0.96 -8.65 -0.77
CA MET A 62 0.11 -7.61 -0.20
C MET A 62 -0.71 -6.90 -1.29
N ILE A 63 -0.05 -6.49 -2.39
CA ILE A 63 -0.70 -5.84 -3.53
C ILE A 63 -1.75 -6.78 -4.14
N GLN A 64 -1.41 -8.04 -4.40
CA GLN A 64 -2.34 -9.03 -4.95
C GLN A 64 -3.56 -9.25 -4.06
N ASN A 65 -3.39 -9.31 -2.74
CA ASN A 65 -4.51 -9.42 -1.80
C ASN A 65 -5.43 -8.20 -1.88
N LEU A 66 -4.86 -6.99 -1.81
CA LEU A 66 -5.65 -5.75 -1.91
C LEU A 66 -6.36 -5.62 -3.26
N GLU A 67 -5.68 -5.94 -4.36
CA GLU A 67 -6.29 -5.98 -5.69
C GLU A 67 -7.43 -6.99 -5.77
N GLY A 68 -7.30 -8.15 -5.12
CA GLY A 68 -8.36 -9.16 -5.01
C GLY A 68 -9.58 -8.64 -4.27
N MET A 69 -9.39 -7.92 -3.16
CA MET A 69 -10.47 -7.28 -2.39
C MET A 69 -11.19 -6.22 -3.23
N ILE A 70 -10.43 -5.35 -3.90
CA ILE A 70 -10.97 -4.30 -4.77
C ILE A 70 -11.73 -4.91 -5.96
N ARG A 71 -11.18 -5.94 -6.61
CA ARG A 71 -11.86 -6.64 -7.73
C ARG A 71 -13.18 -7.25 -7.30
N ARG A 72 -13.24 -7.88 -6.13
CA ARG A 72 -14.49 -8.43 -5.58
C ARG A 72 -15.51 -7.33 -5.32
N PHE A 73 -15.09 -6.23 -4.73
CA PHE A 73 -15.98 -5.08 -4.52
C PHE A 73 -16.51 -4.51 -5.83
N CYS A 74 -15.65 -4.26 -6.82
CA CYS A 74 -16.08 -3.75 -8.13
C CYS A 74 -17.04 -4.72 -8.84
N ALA A 75 -16.79 -6.03 -8.74
CA ALA A 75 -17.69 -7.04 -9.29
C ALA A 75 -19.05 -7.07 -8.56
N CYS A 76 -19.08 -6.83 -7.25
CA CYS A 76 -20.31 -6.73 -6.46
C CYS A 76 -21.05 -5.39 -6.68
N ALA A 77 -20.34 -4.31 -6.98
CA ALA A 77 -20.93 -3.01 -7.33
C ALA A 77 -21.72 -3.06 -8.65
N LEU A 78 -21.55 -4.12 -9.46
CA LEU A 78 -22.46 -4.43 -10.57
C LEU A 78 -23.89 -4.78 -10.10
N TYR A 79 -24.11 -5.03 -8.81
CA TYR A 79 -25.44 -5.29 -8.23
C TYR A 79 -25.97 -4.10 -7.41
N PHE A 80 -25.11 -3.15 -7.01
CA PHE A 80 -25.48 -1.95 -6.26
C PHE A 80 -25.46 -0.74 -7.21
N LYS A 81 -26.62 -0.44 -7.78
CA LYS A 81 -26.83 0.72 -8.65
C LYS A 81 -27.10 1.95 -7.77
N ASP A 82 -26.24 2.97 -7.83
CA ASP A 82 -26.62 4.31 -7.38
C ASP A 82 -27.31 5.05 -8.54
N SER A 83 -27.97 6.16 -8.23
CA SER A 83 -28.63 7.09 -9.14
C SER A 83 -27.81 7.46 -10.40
N ASP A 84 -26.48 7.45 -10.32
CA ASP A 84 -25.56 7.78 -11.43
C ASP A 84 -24.93 6.55 -12.16
N GLY A 85 -25.25 5.31 -11.77
CA GLY A 85 -24.78 4.08 -12.43
C GLY A 85 -24.06 3.07 -11.53
N PHE A 86 -23.15 2.27 -12.10
CA PHE A 86 -22.28 1.36 -11.34
C PHE A 86 -21.18 2.16 -10.63
N THR A 87 -21.19 2.18 -9.30
CA THR A 87 -20.16 2.85 -8.48
C THR A 87 -18.87 2.02 -8.52
N HIS A 88 -18.06 2.23 -9.56
CA HIS A 88 -16.69 1.71 -9.67
C HIS A 88 -15.69 2.55 -8.85
N ASP A 89 -16.16 3.29 -7.85
CA ASP A 89 -15.32 4.16 -7.01
C ASP A 89 -14.55 3.32 -5.99
N TRP A 90 -13.59 2.56 -6.50
CA TRP A 90 -12.67 1.76 -5.71
C TRP A 90 -11.77 2.62 -4.81
N PHE A 91 -11.62 3.91 -5.11
CA PHE A 91 -10.79 4.82 -4.32
C PHE A 91 -11.36 4.99 -2.91
N THR A 92 -12.69 5.09 -2.78
CA THR A 92 -13.37 5.16 -1.47
C THR A 92 -13.21 3.89 -0.64
N LEU A 93 -12.94 2.75 -1.28
CA LEU A 93 -12.74 1.46 -0.62
C LEU A 93 -11.33 1.30 -0.04
N ILE A 94 -10.32 1.99 -0.59
CA ILE A 94 -8.92 1.83 -0.17
C ILE A 94 -8.72 1.92 1.36
N PRO A 95 -9.31 2.89 2.08
CA PRO A 95 -9.17 2.96 3.53
C PRO A 95 -9.75 1.73 4.25
N ALA A 96 -10.91 1.25 3.81
CA ALA A 96 -11.57 0.07 4.38
C ALA A 96 -10.76 -1.20 4.10
N SER A 97 -10.31 -1.42 2.86
CA SER A 97 -9.46 -2.57 2.51
C SER A 97 -8.14 -2.57 3.25
N LYS A 98 -7.52 -1.39 3.44
CA LYS A 98 -6.29 -1.24 4.24
C LYS A 98 -6.52 -1.60 5.70
N LEU A 99 -7.66 -1.20 6.27
CA LEU A 99 -8.01 -1.51 7.65
C LEU A 99 -8.23 -3.01 7.83
N GLU A 100 -9.05 -3.61 6.96
CA GLU A 100 -9.32 -5.05 6.95
C GLU A 100 -8.00 -5.84 6.85
N TYR A 101 -7.16 -5.55 5.86
CA TYR A 101 -5.84 -6.18 5.71
C TYR A 101 -4.99 -6.07 6.97
N LYS A 102 -4.97 -4.90 7.63
CA LYS A 102 -4.21 -4.68 8.88
C LYS A 102 -4.74 -5.49 10.07
N THR A 103 -6.03 -5.85 10.06
CA THR A 103 -6.71 -6.58 11.14
C THR A 103 -6.91 -8.06 10.87
N SER A 104 -6.69 -8.54 9.64
CA SER A 104 -6.78 -9.95 9.30
C SER A 104 -5.50 -10.71 9.68
N ALA A 105 -5.65 -11.86 10.33
CA ALA A 105 -4.51 -12.70 10.69
C ALA A 105 -3.92 -13.38 9.45
N HIS A 106 -2.59 -13.32 9.30
CA HIS A 106 -1.90 -13.99 8.21
C HIS A 106 -1.60 -15.45 8.56
N SER A 107 -1.86 -16.37 7.64
CA SER A 107 -1.66 -17.81 7.87
C SER A 107 -0.23 -18.20 8.22
N SER A 108 0.77 -17.44 7.75
CA SER A 108 2.18 -17.70 8.01
C SER A 108 2.64 -17.30 9.41
N THR A 109 2.03 -16.28 10.02
CA THR A 109 2.45 -15.74 11.33
C THR A 109 1.42 -15.98 12.43
N GLY A 110 0.18 -16.32 12.09
CA GLY A 110 -0.94 -16.40 13.04
C GLY A 110 -1.33 -15.06 13.67
N GLN A 111 -0.72 -13.97 13.22
CA GLN A 111 -0.86 -12.62 13.79
C GLN A 111 -1.32 -11.65 12.71
N THR A 112 -1.95 -10.57 13.14
CA THR A 112 -2.37 -9.48 12.26
C THR A 112 -1.19 -8.54 11.97
N PRO A 113 -1.12 -7.90 10.80
CA PRO A 113 -0.08 -6.91 10.51
C PRO A 113 -0.05 -5.75 11.52
N ALA A 114 -1.20 -5.27 12.00
CA ALA A 114 -1.24 -4.19 12.99
C ALA A 114 -0.63 -4.62 14.34
N MET A 115 -0.84 -5.85 14.76
CA MET A 115 -0.22 -6.39 15.99
C MET A 115 1.30 -6.49 15.84
N LEU A 116 1.79 -6.95 14.69
CA LEU A 116 3.24 -7.07 14.42
C LEU A 116 3.92 -5.70 14.23
N GLU A 117 3.26 -4.75 13.57
CA GLU A 117 3.82 -3.43 13.25
C GLU A 117 3.74 -2.46 14.44
N LYS A 118 2.61 -2.46 15.16
CA LYS A 118 2.27 -1.43 16.16
C LYS A 118 2.01 -1.98 17.56
N GLY A 119 1.89 -3.30 17.73
CA GLY A 119 1.60 -3.92 19.03
C GLY A 119 0.13 -3.85 19.46
N TRP A 120 -0.79 -3.39 18.60
CA TRP A 120 -2.21 -3.34 18.90
C TRP A 120 -3.06 -3.47 17.63
N ASN A 121 -4.27 -4.00 17.79
CA ASN A 121 -5.26 -4.06 16.72
C ASN A 121 -6.27 -2.91 16.85
N PRO A 122 -6.49 -2.12 15.78
CA PRO A 122 -7.60 -1.19 15.75
C PRO A 122 -8.92 -1.96 15.82
N ARG A 123 -9.85 -1.43 16.61
CA ARG A 123 -11.22 -1.95 16.66
C ARG A 123 -11.94 -1.49 15.40
N LEU A 124 -12.60 -2.44 14.74
CA LEU A 124 -13.55 -2.19 13.65
C LEU A 124 -14.86 -1.65 14.23
#